data_AF-A0A327V628-F1
#
_entry.id   AF-A0A327V628-F1
#
_cell.length_a   1.000
_cell.length_b   1.000
_cell.length_c   1.000
_cell.angle_alpha   90.00
_cell.angle_beta   90.00
_cell.angle_gamma   90.00
#
_symmetry.space_group_name_H-M   'P 1'
#
loop_
_entity.id
_entity.type
_entity.pdbx_description
1 polymer ?
#
loop_
_entity_poly.entity_id
_entity_poly.type
_entity_poly.pdbx_seq_one_letter_code
_entity_poly.pdbx_strand_id
1 'polypeptide(L)'
;MSAKLELSQIDSRLTGAERDYVQAFREMACCLGVTSAAELGEQLDYDSSWAWRMLRGRDNALPREEVMQDLRGRLAAPPYSESTIKDLAHKAFAARKERRIRERDEKKRASKPPALAGTSEGPAAGAEPSSNSSLPVPLSAGDRQRSGKTGVSPGPRAARPSAPEFVDRAAALRSSPSGLLSIVRIAAGELSAYEGALALHLLKEGRDDTVADSFLEIYAKGREYSDVMETAVVLLDEFHMSDVASTVLRAALKTHAGKN
;
A
#
# COMPACT_ATOMS: atom_id res chain seq x y z
N MET A 1 -0.13 -30.37 -30.74
CA MET A 1 0.82 -30.70 -29.65
C MET A 1 1.27 -29.38 -29.04
N SER A 2 0.67 -28.94 -27.93
CA SER A 2 1.01 -27.66 -27.30
C SER A 2 2.41 -27.73 -26.71
N ALA A 3 3.28 -26.82 -27.12
CA ALA A 3 4.58 -26.63 -26.48
C ALA A 3 4.34 -26.38 -24.99
N LYS A 4 4.72 -27.34 -24.15
CA LYS A 4 4.76 -27.14 -22.71
C LYS A 4 5.91 -26.19 -22.47
N LEU A 5 5.60 -24.92 -22.27
CA LEU A 5 6.45 -23.96 -21.60
C LEU A 5 7.09 -24.71 -20.41
N GLU A 6 8.42 -24.79 -20.35
CA GLU A 6 9.15 -25.42 -19.22
C GLU A 6 9.05 -24.52 -17.98
N LEU A 7 7.81 -24.24 -17.60
CA LEU A 7 7.46 -23.42 -16.48
C LEU A 7 7.60 -24.29 -15.25
N SER A 8 8.79 -24.21 -14.67
CA SER A 8 9.01 -24.35 -13.24
C SER A 8 7.77 -23.97 -12.41
N GLN A 9 7.53 -24.75 -11.36
CA GLN A 9 6.35 -24.65 -10.50
C GLN A 9 6.01 -23.20 -10.12
N ILE A 10 4.72 -22.87 -10.21
CA ILE A 10 4.18 -21.62 -9.66
C ILE A 10 4.54 -21.57 -8.18
N ASP A 11 4.92 -20.39 -7.68
CA ASP A 11 5.30 -20.24 -6.27
C ASP A 11 4.12 -20.67 -5.37
N SER A 12 4.35 -21.66 -4.52
CA SER A 12 3.31 -22.26 -3.68
C SER A 12 2.79 -21.29 -2.61
N ARG A 13 3.50 -20.18 -2.39
CA ARG A 13 3.13 -19.12 -1.42
C ARG A 13 2.10 -18.14 -1.99
N LEU A 14 1.74 -18.27 -3.26
CA LEU A 14 0.72 -17.44 -3.89
C LEU A 14 -0.68 -17.78 -3.38
N THR A 15 -1.41 -16.74 -3.02
CA THR A 15 -2.86 -16.76 -2.80
C THR A 15 -3.60 -17.19 -4.06
N GLY A 16 -4.88 -17.59 -3.93
CA GLY A 16 -5.70 -17.99 -5.07
C GLY A 16 -5.74 -16.93 -6.18
N ALA A 17 -6.02 -15.67 -5.81
CA ALA A 17 -6.08 -14.57 -6.77
C ALA A 17 -4.74 -14.31 -7.49
N GLU A 18 -3.62 -14.37 -6.77
CA GLU A 18 -2.29 -14.24 -7.39
C GLU A 18 -2.00 -15.39 -8.35
N ARG A 19 -2.44 -16.61 -8.02
CA ARG A 19 -2.25 -17.78 -8.88
C ARG A 19 -3.07 -17.67 -10.16
N ASP A 20 -4.33 -17.25 -10.06
CA ASP A 20 -5.23 -17.08 -11.20
C ASP A 20 -4.67 -16.05 -12.20
N TYR A 21 -4.13 -14.96 -11.67
CA TYR A 21 -3.47 -13.94 -12.47
C TYR A 21 -2.20 -14.45 -13.19
N VAL A 22 -1.31 -15.14 -12.46
CA VAL A 22 -0.09 -15.72 -13.04
C VAL A 22 -0.42 -16.79 -14.07
N GLN A 23 -1.46 -17.58 -13.84
CA GLN A 23 -1.93 -18.61 -14.75
C GLN A 23 -2.47 -18.00 -16.05
N ALA A 24 -3.29 -16.95 -15.96
CA ALA A 24 -3.77 -16.22 -17.13
C ALA A 24 -2.60 -15.66 -17.98
N PHE A 25 -1.56 -15.14 -17.32
CA PHE A 25 -0.37 -14.63 -18.00
C PHE A 25 0.44 -15.74 -18.70
N ARG A 26 0.57 -16.92 -18.06
CA ARG A 26 1.20 -18.10 -18.67
C ARG A 26 0.44 -18.59 -19.90
N GLU A 27 -0.89 -18.59 -19.84
CA GLU A 27 -1.73 -19.01 -20.96
C GLU A 27 -1.61 -18.06 -22.16
N MET A 28 -1.54 -16.75 -21.91
CA MET A 28 -1.24 -15.78 -22.97
C MET A 28 0.14 -16.00 -23.59
N ALA A 29 1.17 -16.27 -22.78
CA ALA A 29 2.51 -16.59 -23.27
C ALA A 29 2.51 -17.88 -24.12
N CYS A 30 1.78 -18.92 -23.70
CA CYS A 30 1.58 -20.12 -24.50
C CYS A 30 0.91 -19.82 -25.85
N CYS A 31 -0.10 -18.93 -25.88
CA CYS A 31 -0.78 -18.54 -27.11
C CYS A 31 0.12 -17.76 -28.08
N LEU A 32 1.20 -17.13 -27.58
CA LEU A 32 2.23 -16.49 -28.40
C LEU A 32 3.27 -17.48 -28.94
N GLY A 33 3.14 -18.77 -28.62
CA GLY A 33 4.12 -19.78 -28.99
C GLY A 33 5.42 -19.68 -28.21
N VAL A 34 5.45 -18.88 -27.14
CA VAL A 34 6.62 -18.72 -26.29
C VAL A 34 6.83 -19.97 -25.45
N THR A 35 8.07 -20.45 -25.39
CA THR A 35 8.47 -21.66 -24.66
C THR A 35 9.30 -21.38 -23.42
N SER A 36 9.86 -20.18 -23.31
CA SER A 36 10.71 -19.76 -22.19
C SER A 36 10.46 -18.32 -21.72
N ALA A 37 10.88 -18.01 -20.49
CA ALA A 37 10.82 -16.64 -19.98
C ALA A 37 11.73 -15.68 -20.76
N ALA A 38 12.86 -16.17 -21.30
CA ALA A 38 13.77 -15.35 -22.09
C ALA A 38 13.12 -14.92 -23.42
N GLU A 39 12.47 -15.87 -24.11
CA GLU A 39 11.69 -15.58 -25.32
C GLU A 39 10.52 -14.63 -25.05
N LEU A 40 9.85 -14.76 -23.89
CA LEU A 40 8.78 -13.82 -23.51
C LEU A 40 9.33 -12.41 -23.30
N GLY A 41 10.48 -12.29 -22.63
CA GLY A 41 11.17 -11.02 -22.44
C GLY A 41 11.54 -10.40 -23.77
N GLU A 42 12.19 -11.16 -24.66
CA GLU A 42 12.58 -10.69 -25.99
C GLU A 42 11.38 -10.26 -26.84
N GLN A 43 10.29 -11.03 -26.83
CA GLN A 43 9.10 -10.68 -27.59
C GLN A 43 8.45 -9.38 -27.09
N LEU A 44 8.46 -9.13 -25.78
CA LEU A 44 7.80 -7.98 -25.18
C LEU A 44 8.73 -6.77 -25.00
N ASP A 45 10.00 -6.88 -25.39
CA ASP A 45 11.05 -5.88 -25.12
C ASP A 45 11.27 -5.64 -23.61
N TYR A 46 11.27 -6.73 -22.83
CA TYR A 46 11.56 -6.74 -21.40
C TYR A 46 12.77 -7.61 -21.07
N ASP A 47 13.39 -7.29 -19.94
CA ASP A 47 14.40 -8.17 -19.37
C ASP A 47 13.82 -9.55 -19.08
N SER A 48 14.55 -10.58 -19.52
CA SER A 48 14.33 -11.99 -19.17
C SER A 48 14.08 -12.23 -17.68
N SER A 49 14.71 -11.43 -16.80
CA SER A 49 14.50 -11.51 -15.36
C SER A 49 13.09 -11.07 -14.93
N TRP A 50 12.52 -10.06 -15.60
CA TRP A 50 11.15 -9.59 -15.38
C TRP A 50 10.15 -10.66 -15.83
N ALA A 51 10.30 -11.18 -17.04
CA ALA A 51 9.42 -12.23 -17.57
C ALA A 51 9.43 -13.47 -16.67
N TRP A 52 10.61 -13.86 -16.16
CA TRP A 52 10.74 -14.97 -15.22
C TRP A 52 10.03 -14.69 -13.89
N ARG A 53 10.19 -13.48 -13.34
CA ARG A 53 9.52 -13.07 -12.09
C ARG A 53 8.00 -13.06 -12.27
N MET A 54 7.50 -12.54 -13.38
CA MET A 54 6.07 -12.52 -13.72
C MET A 54 5.48 -13.91 -13.84
N LEU A 55 6.12 -14.79 -14.63
CA LEU A 55 5.65 -16.16 -14.86
C LEU A 55 5.70 -17.03 -13.59
N ARG A 56 6.44 -16.63 -12.55
CA ARG A 56 6.45 -17.29 -11.25
C ARG A 56 5.60 -16.61 -10.19
N GLY A 57 4.97 -15.47 -10.50
CA GLY A 57 4.27 -14.64 -9.52
C GLY A 57 5.19 -14.02 -8.48
N ARG A 58 6.50 -13.95 -8.76
CA ARG A 58 7.49 -13.29 -7.90
C ARG A 58 7.63 -11.81 -8.18
N ASP A 59 7.13 -11.34 -9.32
CA ASP A 59 7.11 -9.91 -9.60
C ASP A 59 5.93 -9.22 -8.90
N ASN A 60 6.16 -7.96 -8.55
CA ASN A 60 5.20 -7.09 -7.87
C ASN A 60 4.56 -6.06 -8.80
N ALA A 61 4.89 -6.05 -10.10
CA ALA A 61 4.41 -5.06 -11.04
C ALA A 61 3.26 -5.59 -11.91
N LEU A 62 2.25 -4.72 -12.15
CA LEU A 62 1.37 -4.90 -13.29
C LEU A 62 2.23 -4.81 -14.57
N PRO A 63 2.04 -5.70 -15.56
CA PRO A 63 2.56 -5.48 -16.89
C PRO A 63 2.02 -4.14 -17.34
N ARG A 64 2.91 -3.28 -17.84
CA ARG A 64 2.51 -1.94 -18.30
C ARG A 64 1.40 -2.10 -19.33
N GLU A 65 0.54 -1.11 -19.43
CA GLU A 65 -0.57 -1.12 -20.37
C GLU A 65 -0.09 -1.34 -21.82
N GLU A 66 1.10 -0.82 -22.14
CA GLU A 66 1.84 -1.06 -23.39
C GLU A 66 2.08 -2.55 -23.65
N VAL A 67 2.48 -3.31 -22.63
CA VAL A 67 2.69 -4.77 -22.74
C VAL A 67 1.39 -5.49 -23.02
N MET A 68 0.33 -5.10 -22.33
CA MET A 68 -0.99 -5.68 -22.51
C MET A 68 -1.54 -5.40 -23.91
N GLN A 69 -1.25 -4.21 -24.45
CA GLN A 69 -1.59 -3.84 -25.83
C GLN A 69 -0.74 -4.60 -26.85
N ASP A 70 0.56 -4.76 -26.63
CA ASP A 70 1.44 -5.49 -27.56
C ASP A 70 1.12 -7.00 -27.59
N LEU A 71 0.89 -7.60 -26.42
CA LEU A 71 0.35 -8.96 -26.29
C LEU A 71 -0.92 -9.13 -27.12
N ARG A 72 -1.83 -8.15 -27.08
CA ARG A 72 -3.09 -8.18 -27.84
C ARG A 72 -2.88 -8.01 -29.33
N GLY A 73 -1.99 -7.10 -29.74
CA GLY A 73 -1.66 -6.89 -31.16
C GLY A 73 -1.08 -8.12 -31.82
N ARG A 74 -0.42 -8.97 -31.03
CA ARG A 74 0.23 -10.21 -31.49
C ARG A 74 -0.66 -11.45 -31.38
N LEU A 75 -1.67 -11.44 -30.51
CA LEU A 75 -2.61 -12.53 -30.32
C LEU A 75 -3.83 -12.37 -31.24
N ALA A 76 -3.97 -13.25 -32.24
CA ALA A 76 -5.15 -13.27 -33.12
C ALA A 76 -6.47 -13.55 -32.37
N ALA A 77 -6.41 -14.30 -31.26
CA ALA A 77 -7.53 -14.57 -30.36
C ALA A 77 -7.00 -14.74 -28.93
N PRO A 78 -6.97 -13.67 -28.11
CA PRO A 78 -6.47 -13.76 -26.74
C PRO A 78 -7.44 -14.60 -25.88
N PRO A 79 -6.92 -15.49 -25.01
CA PRO A 79 -7.74 -16.36 -24.16
C PRO A 79 -8.53 -15.59 -23.08
N TYR A 80 -8.11 -14.36 -22.77
CA TYR A 80 -8.74 -13.50 -21.79
C TYR A 80 -9.01 -12.12 -22.38
N SER A 81 -10.11 -11.50 -21.94
CA SER A 81 -10.39 -10.09 -22.26
C SER A 81 -9.52 -9.16 -21.41
N GLU A 82 -9.29 -7.94 -21.91
CA GLU A 82 -8.49 -6.93 -21.22
C GLU A 82 -9.04 -6.60 -19.82
N SER A 83 -10.37 -6.47 -19.69
CA SER A 83 -11.02 -6.24 -18.40
C SER A 83 -10.82 -7.42 -17.46
N THR A 84 -10.89 -8.66 -17.96
CA THR A 84 -10.62 -9.85 -17.16
C THR A 84 -9.20 -9.87 -16.61
N ILE A 85 -8.20 -9.51 -17.43
CA ILE A 85 -6.81 -9.49 -16.98
C ILE A 85 -6.58 -8.38 -15.97
N LYS A 86 -7.13 -7.18 -16.22
CA LYS A 86 -7.09 -6.06 -15.26
C LYS A 86 -7.74 -6.43 -13.93
N ASP A 87 -8.91 -7.05 -13.96
CA ASP A 87 -9.62 -7.50 -12.75
C ASP A 87 -8.84 -8.56 -11.97
N LEU A 88 -8.26 -9.55 -12.66
CA LEU A 88 -7.41 -10.56 -12.03
C LEU A 88 -6.18 -9.92 -11.41
N ALA A 89 -5.57 -8.96 -12.10
CA ALA A 89 -4.40 -8.27 -11.62
C ALA A 89 -4.70 -7.42 -10.38
N HIS A 90 -5.81 -6.67 -10.39
CA HIS A 90 -6.29 -5.93 -9.22
C HIS A 90 -6.58 -6.84 -8.02
N LYS A 91 -7.24 -7.98 -8.25
CA LYS A 91 -7.51 -8.97 -7.19
C LYS A 91 -6.22 -9.58 -6.63
N ALA A 92 -5.28 -9.94 -7.50
CA ALA A 92 -3.97 -10.44 -7.11
C ALA A 92 -3.20 -9.41 -6.26
N PHE A 93 -3.22 -8.14 -6.67
CA PHE A 93 -2.61 -7.04 -5.92
C PHE A 93 -3.26 -6.82 -4.56
N ALA A 94 -4.60 -6.80 -4.50
CA ALA A 94 -5.33 -6.64 -3.25
C ALA A 94 -5.03 -7.80 -2.27
N ALA A 95 -5.02 -9.04 -2.75
CA ALA A 95 -4.68 -10.21 -1.93
C ALA A 95 -3.23 -10.16 -1.43
N ARG A 96 -2.28 -9.72 -2.27
CA ARG A 96 -0.88 -9.53 -1.89
C ARG A 96 -0.73 -8.43 -0.83
N LYS A 97 -1.42 -7.30 -0.98
CA LYS A 97 -1.47 -6.20 -0.01
C LYS A 97 -1.96 -6.72 1.34
N GLU A 98 -3.07 -7.46 1.35
CA GLU A 98 -3.63 -8.01 2.57
C GLU A 98 -2.67 -9.00 3.26
N ARG A 99 -2.02 -9.88 2.49
CA ARG A 99 -0.99 -10.79 3.03
C ARG A 99 0.14 -10.03 3.71
N ARG A 100 0.68 -8.99 3.08
CA ARG A 100 1.79 -8.20 3.64
C ARG A 100 1.39 -7.41 4.88
N ILE A 101 0.16 -6.88 4.92
CA ILE A 101 -0.37 -6.24 6.12
C ILE A 101 -0.45 -7.25 7.26
N ARG A 102 -1.01 -8.44 7.00
CA ARG A 102 -1.07 -9.53 8.01
C ARG A 102 0.32 -9.95 8.48
N GLU A 103 1.27 -10.15 7.58
CA GLU A 103 2.66 -10.50 7.94
C GLU A 103 3.33 -9.40 8.78
N ARG A 104 3.09 -8.11 8.46
CA ARG A 104 3.64 -6.99 9.24
C ARG A 104 2.99 -6.92 10.62
N ASP A 105 1.67 -7.12 10.70
CA ASP A 105 0.95 -7.12 11.96
C ASP A 105 1.32 -8.32 12.83
N GLU A 106 1.57 -9.48 12.22
CA GLU A 106 2.05 -10.68 12.87
C GLU A 106 3.49 -10.51 13.37
N LYS A 107 4.40 -9.94 12.55
CA LYS A 107 5.75 -9.58 12.99
C LYS A 107 5.72 -8.57 14.14
N LYS A 108 4.84 -7.56 14.08
CA LYS A 108 4.64 -6.60 15.17
C LYS A 108 4.13 -7.28 16.45
N ARG A 109 3.19 -8.23 16.33
CA ARG A 109 2.70 -9.03 17.46
C ARG A 109 3.80 -9.93 18.03
N ALA A 110 4.59 -10.59 17.18
CA ALA A 110 5.70 -11.45 17.60
C ALA A 110 6.87 -10.67 18.22
N SER A 111 7.08 -9.41 17.80
CA SER A 111 8.11 -8.53 18.36
C SER A 111 7.69 -7.83 19.66
N LYS A 112 6.40 -7.87 20.04
CA LYS A 112 6.00 -7.44 21.37
C LYS A 112 6.44 -8.52 22.36
N PRO A 113 7.23 -8.19 23.40
CA PRO A 113 7.47 -9.14 24.48
C PRO A 113 6.12 -9.57 25.04
N PRO A 114 5.96 -10.86 25.44
CA PRO A 114 4.73 -11.29 26.07
C PRO A 114 4.47 -10.35 27.25
N ALA A 115 3.39 -9.58 27.17
CA ALA A 115 2.88 -8.91 28.35
C ALA A 115 2.62 -10.04 29.35
N LEU A 116 3.35 -10.01 30.47
CA LEU A 116 3.11 -10.86 31.62
C LEU A 116 1.60 -11.00 31.78
N ALA A 117 1.11 -12.23 31.55
CA ALA A 117 -0.22 -12.62 31.93
C ALA A 117 -0.31 -12.34 33.42
N GLY A 118 -0.98 -11.25 33.78
CA GLY A 118 -1.31 -10.93 35.14
C GLY A 118 -2.16 -12.06 35.69
N THR A 119 -1.52 -12.92 36.45
CA THR A 119 -2.15 -13.79 37.42
C THR A 119 -2.96 -12.93 38.39
N SER A 120 -4.28 -13.05 38.35
CA SER A 120 -5.09 -12.87 39.54
C SER A 120 -6.26 -13.83 39.44
N GLU A 121 -6.12 -14.90 40.22
CA GLU A 121 -7.14 -15.87 40.56
C GLU A 121 -8.43 -15.19 41.02
N GLY A 122 -9.58 -15.80 40.70
CA GLY A 122 -10.84 -15.50 41.39
C GLY A 122 -10.78 -15.88 42.87
N PRO A 123 -11.82 -15.57 43.65
CA PRO A 123 -12.98 -16.46 43.56
C PRO A 123 -14.35 -15.77 43.62
N ALA A 124 -15.35 -16.54 43.19
CA ALA A 124 -16.77 -16.25 43.22
C ALA A 124 -17.37 -16.33 44.64
N ALA A 125 -18.39 -15.50 44.92
CA ALA A 125 -19.71 -15.87 45.46
C ALA A 125 -20.35 -14.76 46.33
N GLY A 126 -21.56 -14.32 45.94
CA GLY A 126 -22.70 -14.04 46.82
C GLY A 126 -22.72 -12.78 47.70
N ALA A 127 -23.54 -11.79 47.32
CA ALA A 127 -24.63 -11.24 48.16
C ALA A 127 -25.26 -9.97 47.51
N GLU A 128 -26.56 -10.11 47.26
CA GLU A 128 -27.67 -9.19 46.96
C GLU A 128 -27.62 -7.67 47.33
N PRO A 129 -28.57 -6.87 46.78
CA PRO A 129 -28.46 -5.43 46.55
C PRO A 129 -29.06 -4.57 47.69
N SER A 130 -28.65 -3.30 47.78
CA SER A 130 -29.43 -2.31 48.54
C SER A 130 -29.41 -0.94 47.88
N SER A 131 -30.62 -0.43 47.72
CA SER A 131 -31.06 0.86 47.23
C SER A 131 -30.37 2.04 47.92
N ASN A 132 -30.08 3.10 47.16
CA ASN A 132 -30.67 4.42 47.40
C ASN A 132 -30.47 5.34 46.20
N SER A 133 -31.61 5.77 45.66
CA SER A 133 -31.77 6.83 44.68
C SER A 133 -31.34 8.19 45.23
N SER A 134 -30.68 9.02 44.41
CA SER A 134 -31.04 10.44 44.26
C SER A 134 -30.44 11.01 42.97
N LEU A 135 -31.30 11.72 42.24
CA LEU A 135 -31.19 12.29 40.90
C LEU A 135 -30.27 13.56 40.85
N PRO A 136 -30.01 14.13 39.65
CA PRO A 136 -28.78 14.87 39.30
C PRO A 136 -28.90 16.41 39.46
N VAL A 137 -28.01 17.14 38.78
CA VAL A 137 -27.89 18.61 38.48
C VAL A 137 -26.99 19.47 39.44
N PRO A 138 -26.35 20.57 38.97
CA PRO A 138 -24.88 20.70 38.83
C PRO A 138 -24.31 22.05 39.38
N LEU A 139 -23.08 22.35 38.99
CA LEU A 139 -22.44 23.69 38.88
C LEU A 139 -21.67 24.26 40.08
N SER A 140 -20.34 24.29 39.87
CA SER A 140 -19.52 25.51 39.73
C SER A 140 -18.48 25.85 40.80
N ALA A 141 -17.36 26.30 40.23
CA ALA A 141 -16.28 27.11 40.80
C ALA A 141 -15.28 26.39 41.72
N GLY A 142 -14.35 25.67 41.08
CA GLY A 142 -13.08 25.27 41.65
C GLY A 142 -11.97 25.36 40.61
N ASP A 143 -11.35 26.53 40.56
CA ASP A 143 -10.13 26.97 39.88
C ASP A 143 -9.22 25.85 39.32
N ARG A 144 -9.05 25.83 37.99
CA ARG A 144 -7.95 25.12 37.31
C ARG A 144 -7.32 26.03 36.27
N GLN A 145 -6.34 26.81 36.70
CA GLN A 145 -5.22 27.12 35.84
C GLN A 145 -4.54 25.80 35.38
N ARG A 146 -4.12 25.77 34.11
CA ARG A 146 -3.47 24.68 33.34
C ARG A 146 -4.42 23.70 32.65
N SER A 147 -4.81 24.05 31.43
CA SER A 147 -4.74 23.13 30.28
C SER A 147 -5.03 23.90 28.99
N GLY A 148 -3.98 24.40 28.34
CA GLY A 148 -4.01 24.76 26.92
C GLY A 148 -4.05 23.48 26.08
N LYS A 149 -5.18 22.78 26.12
CA LYS A 149 -5.59 21.81 25.10
C LYS A 149 -6.91 22.32 24.57
N THR A 150 -6.84 23.06 23.47
CA THR A 150 -7.96 23.20 22.55
C THR A 150 -8.44 21.79 22.21
N GLY A 151 -9.52 21.40 22.88
CA GLY A 151 -10.30 20.23 22.58
C GLY A 151 -10.92 20.41 21.21
N VAL A 152 -10.23 19.89 20.20
CA VAL A 152 -10.93 19.33 19.05
C VAL A 152 -11.39 17.96 19.52
N SER A 153 -12.70 17.80 19.67
CA SER A 153 -13.33 16.48 19.84
C SER A 153 -12.66 15.49 18.88
N PRO A 154 -12.21 14.30 19.33
CA PRO A 154 -11.94 13.25 18.39
C PRO A 154 -13.31 12.84 17.85
N GLY A 155 -13.69 13.41 16.70
CA GLY A 155 -14.69 12.82 15.84
C GLY A 155 -14.35 11.34 15.61
N PRO A 156 -15.32 10.51 15.19
CA PRO A 156 -15.14 9.08 15.06
C PRO A 156 -13.83 8.84 14.34
N ARG A 157 -12.88 8.11 14.98
CA ARG A 157 -11.53 7.83 14.46
C ARG A 157 -11.66 7.61 12.95
N ALA A 158 -11.33 8.64 12.17
CA ALA A 158 -11.38 8.53 10.74
C ALA A 158 -10.42 7.39 10.43
N ALA A 159 -10.93 6.35 9.76
CA ALA A 159 -10.09 5.27 9.30
C ALA A 159 -8.88 5.91 8.59
N ARG A 160 -7.68 5.47 8.98
CA ARG A 160 -6.43 5.91 8.37
C ARG A 160 -6.64 5.93 6.85
N PRO A 161 -6.48 7.08 6.18
CA PRO A 161 -6.75 7.18 4.76
C PRO A 161 -5.83 6.20 4.04
N SER A 162 -6.39 5.37 3.18
CA SER A 162 -5.58 4.53 2.30
C SER A 162 -5.02 5.37 1.14
N ALA A 163 -3.91 4.93 0.53
CA ALA A 163 -3.33 5.60 -0.63
C ALA A 163 -4.34 5.91 -1.76
N PRO A 164 -5.22 4.99 -2.21
CA PRO A 164 -6.21 5.30 -3.24
C PRO A 164 -7.26 6.32 -2.78
N GLU A 165 -7.75 6.23 -1.54
CA GLU A 165 -8.70 7.22 -1.00
C GLU A 165 -8.07 8.61 -0.89
N PHE A 166 -6.77 8.69 -0.59
CA PHE A 166 -6.03 9.93 -0.62
C PHE A 166 -5.97 10.51 -2.03
N VAL A 167 -5.63 9.71 -3.04
CA VAL A 167 -5.54 10.14 -4.44
C VAL A 167 -6.89 10.64 -4.94
N ASP A 168 -7.97 9.89 -4.68
CA ASP A 168 -9.33 10.28 -5.08
C ASP A 168 -9.76 11.59 -4.42
N ARG A 169 -9.48 11.76 -3.13
CA ARG A 169 -9.78 13.01 -2.41
C ARG A 169 -8.91 14.18 -2.87
N ALA A 170 -7.65 13.93 -3.19
CA ALA A 170 -6.76 14.95 -3.73
C ALA A 170 -7.24 15.41 -5.11
N ALA A 171 -7.67 14.48 -5.97
CA ALA A 171 -8.28 14.77 -7.26
C ALA A 171 -9.56 15.63 -7.11
N ALA A 172 -10.44 15.27 -6.17
CA ALA A 172 -11.66 16.02 -5.89
C ALA A 172 -11.41 17.45 -5.36
N LEU A 173 -10.27 17.70 -4.73
CA LEU A 173 -9.90 18.99 -4.16
C LEU A 173 -8.93 19.81 -5.01
N ARG A 174 -8.66 19.43 -6.27
CA ARG A 174 -7.74 20.19 -7.15
C ARG A 174 -8.13 21.66 -7.33
N SER A 175 -9.43 21.97 -7.31
CA SER A 175 -9.95 23.34 -7.42
C SER A 175 -9.89 24.13 -6.10
N SER A 176 -9.53 23.48 -4.99
CA SER A 176 -9.43 24.07 -3.66
C SER A 176 -8.02 23.89 -3.08
N PRO A 177 -7.11 24.86 -3.32
CA PRO A 177 -5.70 24.75 -2.91
C PRO A 177 -5.52 24.53 -1.40
N SER A 178 -6.35 25.16 -0.58
CA SER A 178 -6.33 25.01 0.88
C SER A 178 -6.79 23.63 1.35
N GLY A 179 -7.82 23.07 0.69
CA GLY A 179 -8.31 21.71 0.95
C GLY A 179 -7.29 20.66 0.54
N LEU A 180 -6.70 20.82 -0.64
CA LEU A 180 -5.65 19.94 -1.17
C LEU A 180 -4.45 19.87 -0.25
N LEU A 181 -3.90 21.02 0.18
CA LEU A 181 -2.77 21.07 1.12
C LEU A 181 -3.11 20.43 2.47
N SER A 182 -4.35 20.57 2.94
CA SER A 182 -4.79 19.96 4.21
C SER A 182 -4.80 18.44 4.12
N ILE A 183 -5.35 17.88 3.04
CA ILE A 183 -5.37 16.43 2.82
C ILE A 183 -3.96 15.88 2.58
N VAL A 184 -3.12 16.59 1.84
CA VAL A 184 -1.71 16.19 1.63
C VAL A 184 -0.94 16.13 2.95
N ARG A 185 -1.13 17.10 3.85
CA ARG A 185 -0.50 17.07 5.19
C ARG A 185 -0.98 15.90 6.04
N ILE A 186 -2.28 15.64 6.05
CA ILE A 186 -2.85 14.50 6.79
C ILE A 186 -2.28 13.19 6.25
N ALA A 187 -2.31 13.01 4.92
CA ALA A 187 -1.80 11.81 4.27
C ALA A 187 -0.29 11.63 4.53
N ALA A 188 0.49 12.69 4.46
CA ALA A 188 1.92 12.61 4.71
C ALA A 188 2.25 12.20 6.16
N GLY A 189 1.40 12.59 7.12
CA GLY A 189 1.54 12.20 8.53
C GLY A 189 1.04 10.79 8.83
N GLU A 190 -0.01 10.33 8.15
CA GLU A 190 -0.72 9.10 8.52
C GLU A 190 -0.39 7.89 7.67
N LEU A 191 -0.03 8.04 6.38
CA LEU A 191 0.28 6.91 5.50
C LEU A 191 1.52 6.15 5.97
N SER A 192 1.57 4.83 5.75
CA SER A 192 2.78 4.03 6.00
C SER A 192 3.84 4.31 4.94
N ALA A 193 5.08 3.85 5.15
CA ALA A 193 6.13 3.94 4.14
C ALA A 193 5.68 3.39 2.78
N TYR A 194 5.02 2.23 2.80
CA TYR A 194 4.45 1.60 1.61
C TYR A 194 3.29 2.40 1.01
N GLU A 195 2.34 2.86 1.83
CA GLU A 195 1.20 3.64 1.33
C GLU A 195 1.64 5.01 0.79
N GLY A 196 2.69 5.60 1.34
CA GLY A 196 3.31 6.82 0.80
C GLY A 196 3.95 6.57 -0.56
N ALA A 197 4.65 5.44 -0.74
CA ALA A 197 5.20 5.03 -2.04
C ALA A 197 4.10 4.78 -3.07
N LEU A 198 3.03 4.07 -2.69
CA LEU A 198 1.87 3.81 -3.55
C LEU A 198 1.13 5.11 -3.92
N ALA A 199 0.94 6.02 -2.97
CA ALA A 199 0.33 7.32 -3.24
C ALA A 199 1.16 8.14 -4.25
N LEU A 200 2.49 8.15 -4.10
CA LEU A 200 3.38 8.79 -5.06
C LEU A 200 3.30 8.15 -6.45
N HIS A 201 3.23 6.81 -6.50
CA HIS A 201 3.06 6.08 -7.75
C HIS A 201 1.75 6.45 -8.46
N LEU A 202 0.62 6.37 -7.76
CA LEU A 202 -0.70 6.68 -8.31
C LEU A 202 -0.83 8.15 -8.73
N LEU A 203 -0.28 9.09 -7.97
CA LEU A 203 -0.29 10.50 -8.36
C LEU A 203 0.54 10.75 -9.62
N LYS A 204 1.72 10.12 -9.76
CA LYS A 204 2.56 10.27 -10.95
C LYS A 204 1.94 9.59 -12.18
N GLU A 205 1.31 8.43 -12.01
CA GLU A 205 0.55 7.76 -13.08
C GLU A 205 -0.65 8.61 -13.54
N GLY A 206 -1.37 9.23 -12.60
CA GLY A 206 -2.46 10.17 -12.88
C GLY A 206 -2.04 11.55 -13.42
N ARG A 207 -0.74 11.76 -13.66
CA ARG A 207 -0.13 13.04 -14.08
C ARG A 207 -0.38 14.21 -13.12
N ASP A 208 -0.54 13.90 -11.84
CA ASP A 208 -0.69 14.87 -10.76
C ASP A 208 0.66 15.30 -10.17
N ASP A 209 1.56 15.76 -11.04
CA ASP A 209 2.94 16.07 -10.65
C ASP A 209 3.03 17.09 -9.52
N THR A 210 2.23 18.15 -9.58
CA THR A 210 2.21 19.21 -8.56
C THR A 210 1.79 18.70 -7.18
N VAL A 211 0.84 17.75 -7.14
CA VAL A 211 0.36 17.15 -5.90
C VAL A 211 1.36 16.13 -5.38
N ALA A 212 1.95 15.33 -6.27
CA ALA A 212 2.99 14.37 -5.93
C ALA A 212 4.21 15.06 -5.33
N ASP A 213 4.66 16.17 -5.92
CA ASP A 213 5.82 16.93 -5.45
C ASP A 213 5.53 17.58 -4.09
N SER A 214 4.33 18.15 -3.92
CA SER A 214 3.88 18.71 -2.64
C SER A 214 3.80 17.63 -1.54
N PHE A 215 3.27 16.46 -1.87
CA PHE A 215 3.21 15.32 -0.96
C PHE A 215 4.61 14.84 -0.58
N LEU A 216 5.51 14.69 -1.56
CA LEU A 216 6.88 14.28 -1.35
C LEU A 216 7.62 15.22 -0.40
N GLU A 217 7.53 16.53 -0.61
CA GLU A 217 8.18 17.51 0.26
C GLU A 217 7.68 17.43 1.70
N ILE A 218 6.37 17.33 1.88
CA ILE A 218 5.76 17.27 3.21
C ILE A 218 6.09 15.94 3.89
N TYR A 219 6.06 14.84 3.14
CA TYR A 219 6.41 13.50 3.60
C TYR A 219 7.87 13.43 4.08
N ALA A 220 8.82 13.89 3.25
CA ALA A 220 10.24 13.87 3.57
C ALA A 220 10.62 14.81 4.75
N LYS A 221 9.85 15.88 4.97
CA LYS A 221 10.02 16.80 6.13
C LYS A 221 9.40 16.25 7.41
N GLY A 222 8.26 15.59 7.31
CA GLY A 222 7.42 15.20 8.45
C GLY A 222 7.69 13.79 8.99
N ARG A 223 8.41 12.94 8.26
CA ARG A 223 8.63 11.53 8.61
C ARG A 223 10.03 11.24 9.13
N GLU A 224 10.11 10.16 9.91
CA GLU A 224 11.39 9.61 10.37
C GLU A 224 12.22 9.13 9.17
N TYR A 225 13.54 9.25 9.29
CA TYR A 225 14.45 8.87 8.21
C TYR A 225 14.31 7.40 7.80
N SER A 226 14.06 6.51 8.76
CA SER A 226 13.78 5.08 8.52
C SER A 226 12.57 4.85 7.60
N ASP A 227 11.46 5.55 7.86
CA ASP A 227 10.25 5.49 7.05
C ASP A 227 10.50 6.01 5.63
N VAL A 228 11.26 7.11 5.51
CA VAL A 228 11.58 7.70 4.20
C VAL A 228 12.50 6.79 3.38
N MET A 229 13.46 6.12 4.03
CA MET A 229 14.29 5.09 3.39
C MET A 229 13.44 3.88 2.97
N GLU A 230 12.53 3.40 3.81
CA GLU A 230 11.60 2.30 3.48
C GLU A 230 10.72 2.68 2.27
N THR A 231 10.20 3.91 2.22
CA THR A 231 9.45 4.43 1.07
C THR A 231 10.29 4.46 -0.20
N ALA A 232 11.54 4.92 -0.14
CA ALA A 232 12.42 4.97 -1.29
C ALA A 232 12.75 3.57 -1.84
N VAL A 233 12.99 2.60 -0.94
CA VAL A 233 13.18 1.19 -1.31
C VAL A 233 11.93 0.64 -1.99
N VAL A 234 10.73 0.88 -1.44
CA VAL A 234 9.48 0.44 -2.07
C VAL A 234 9.28 1.08 -3.44
N LEU A 235 9.58 2.38 -3.59
CA LEU A 235 9.50 3.07 -4.88
C LEU A 235 10.44 2.47 -5.93
N LEU A 236 11.64 2.06 -5.52
CA LEU A 236 12.64 1.47 -6.41
C LEU A 236 12.31 0.02 -6.76
N ASP A 237 12.04 -0.80 -5.75
CA ASP A 237 11.91 -2.25 -5.88
C ASP A 237 10.52 -2.68 -6.34
N GLU A 238 9.47 -1.96 -5.94
CA GLU A 238 8.09 -2.35 -6.22
C GLU A 238 7.44 -1.52 -7.33
N PHE A 239 7.75 -0.22 -7.40
CA PHE A 239 7.15 0.67 -8.40
C PHE A 239 8.11 1.05 -9.54
N HIS A 240 9.39 0.66 -9.45
CA HIS A 240 10.44 0.98 -10.43
C HIS A 240 10.57 2.48 -10.76
N MET A 241 10.27 3.34 -9.78
CA MET A 241 10.31 4.79 -9.91
C MET A 241 11.63 5.33 -9.36
N SER A 242 12.74 5.04 -10.06
CA SER A 242 14.09 5.45 -9.65
C SER A 242 14.22 6.97 -9.46
N ASP A 243 13.61 7.77 -10.33
CA ASP A 243 13.66 9.24 -10.26
C ASP A 243 12.92 9.78 -9.03
N VAL A 244 11.74 9.22 -8.73
CA VAL A 244 10.94 9.62 -7.56
C VAL A 244 11.61 9.13 -6.27
N ALA A 245 12.14 7.90 -6.25
CA ALA A 245 12.94 7.39 -5.13
C ALA A 245 14.16 8.29 -4.87
N SER A 246 14.90 8.68 -5.92
CA SER A 246 16.02 9.62 -5.81
C SER A 246 15.59 10.98 -5.26
N THR A 247 14.41 11.46 -5.66
CA THR A 247 13.87 12.74 -5.21
C THR A 247 13.45 12.70 -3.75
N VAL A 248 12.78 11.62 -3.32
CA VAL A 248 12.43 11.37 -1.90
C VAL A 248 13.70 11.37 -1.03
N LEU A 249 14.74 10.65 -1.45
CA LEU A 249 16.01 10.59 -0.72
C LEU A 249 16.73 11.93 -0.68
N ARG A 250 16.79 12.66 -1.80
CA ARG A 250 17.37 14.01 -1.84
C ARG A 250 16.62 14.99 -0.95
N ALA A 251 15.28 14.92 -0.92
CA ALA A 251 14.47 15.74 -0.03
C ALA A 251 14.74 15.40 1.44
N ALA A 252 14.87 14.12 1.78
CA ALA A 252 15.22 13.65 3.12
C ALA A 252 16.63 14.13 3.56
N LEU A 253 17.61 14.06 2.66
CA LEU A 253 18.97 14.53 2.95
C LEU A 253 18.98 16.03 3.24
N LYS A 254 18.22 16.84 2.49
CA LYS A 254 18.11 18.29 2.77
C LYS A 254 17.45 18.60 4.11
N THR A 255 16.52 17.76 4.57
CA THR A 255 15.74 18.02 5.80
C THR A 255 16.42 17.46 7.05
N HIS A 256 17.17 16.35 6.91
CA HIS A 256 17.83 15.67 8.04
C HIS A 256 19.32 16.01 8.18
N ALA A 257 20.01 16.47 7.13
CA ALA A 257 21.42 16.90 7.24
C ALA A 257 21.61 18.24 7.98
N GLY A 258 20.55 19.03 8.15
CA GLY A 258 20.58 20.31 8.89
C GLY A 258 20.37 20.21 10.40
N LYS A 259 20.37 18.99 10.97
CA LYS A 259 20.12 18.74 12.41
C LYS A 259 21.36 18.23 13.17
N ASN A 260 22.54 18.27 12.57
CA ASN A 260 23.82 17.95 13.23
C ASN A 260 24.53 19.23 13.66
#